data_AF-A0A2V5Y3C4-F1
#
_entry.id   AF-A0A2V5Y3C4-F1
#
_cell.length_a   1.000
_cell.length_b   1.000
_cell.length_c   1.000
_cell.angle_alpha   90.00
_cell.angle_beta   90.00
_cell.angle_gamma   90.00
#
_symmetry.space_group_name_H-M   'P 1'
#
loop_
_entity.id
_entity.type
_entity.pdbx_description
1 polymer ?
#
loop_
_entity_poly.entity_id
_entity_poly.type
_entity_poly.pdbx_seq_one_letter_code
_entity_poly.pdbx_strand_id
1 'polypeptide(L)'
;MEGIVYHLQLARRKLQSQLPMESASKTPLSGARTALFLLLAINLFNYIDRQILAALEPDIRGTFFAANDVNAMTKTGLLGDAFFVTYMVSAPVLGLLADRFSRWIIIGSTV
;
A
#
# COMPACT_ATOMS: atom_id res chain seq x y z
N MET A 1 56.07 -11.72 -14.73
CA MET A 1 54.86 -11.25 -14.02
C MET A 1 53.69 -10.95 -14.97
N GLU A 2 53.96 -10.50 -16.21
CA GLU A 2 52.93 -10.21 -17.24
C GLU A 2 51.99 -11.38 -17.60
N GLY A 3 52.48 -12.62 -17.74
CA GLY A 3 51.65 -13.75 -18.19
C GLY A 3 50.48 -14.11 -17.25
N ILE A 4 50.65 -13.95 -15.94
CA ILE A 4 49.60 -14.21 -14.95
C ILE A 4 48.46 -13.17 -15.09
N VAL A 5 48.82 -11.91 -15.40
CA VAL A 5 47.87 -10.82 -15.63
C VAL A 5 47.01 -11.10 -16.87
N TYR A 6 47.62 -11.59 -17.96
CA TYR A 6 46.87 -11.97 -19.17
C TYR A 6 45.87 -13.10 -18.94
N HIS A 7 46.26 -14.15 -18.21
CA HIS A 7 45.36 -15.26 -17.91
C HIS A 7 44.20 -14.85 -16.99
N LEU A 8 44.46 -13.97 -16.01
CA LEU A 8 43.42 -13.41 -15.14
C LEU A 8 42.45 -12.50 -15.90
N GLN A 9 42.94 -11.71 -16.86
CA GLN A 9 42.11 -10.86 -17.70
C GLN A 9 41.25 -11.69 -18.67
N LEU A 10 41.80 -12.78 -19.22
CA LEU A 10 41.07 -13.68 -20.10
C LEU A 10 39.99 -14.45 -19.33
N ALA A 11 40.31 -14.95 -18.14
CA ALA A 11 39.35 -15.59 -17.25
C ALA A 11 38.22 -14.63 -16.85
N ARG A 12 38.55 -13.37 -16.50
CA ARG A 12 37.56 -12.33 -16.17
C ARG A 12 36.63 -12.01 -17.33
N ARG A 13 37.16 -11.87 -18.56
CA ARG A 13 36.33 -11.65 -19.75
C ARG A 13 35.40 -12.83 -20.02
N LYS A 14 35.88 -14.06 -19.84
CA LYS A 14 35.08 -15.27 -20.04
C LYS A 14 33.97 -15.39 -18.99
N LEU A 15 34.26 -15.06 -17.74
CA LEU A 15 33.25 -14.90 -16.68
C LEU A 15 32.23 -13.83 -17.04
N GLN A 16 32.66 -12.63 -17.43
CA GLN A 16 31.75 -11.53 -17.81
C GLN A 16 30.88 -11.85 -19.02
N SER A 17 31.36 -12.65 -19.98
CA SER A 17 30.55 -13.13 -21.13
C SER A 17 29.56 -14.24 -20.77
N GLN A 18 29.81 -14.96 -19.68
CA GLN A 18 28.97 -16.06 -19.19
C GLN A 18 28.02 -15.65 -18.08
N LEU A 19 28.25 -14.48 -17.45
CA LEU A 19 27.22 -13.84 -16.66
C LEU A 19 26.10 -13.51 -17.64
N PRO A 20 24.90 -14.10 -17.51
CA PRO A 20 23.77 -13.59 -18.25
C PRO A 20 23.69 -12.12 -17.88
N MET A 21 23.91 -11.25 -18.87
CA MET A 21 23.37 -9.91 -18.83
C MET A 21 21.87 -10.15 -18.87
N GLU A 22 21.31 -10.44 -17.69
CA GLU A 22 19.90 -10.46 -17.40
C GLU A 22 19.46 -9.01 -17.62
N SER A 23 19.35 -8.65 -18.89
CA SER A 23 18.50 -7.58 -19.36
C SER A 23 17.12 -8.04 -18.93
N ALA A 24 16.80 -7.74 -17.68
CA ALA A 24 15.47 -7.82 -17.14
C ALA A 24 14.68 -6.75 -17.88
N SER A 25 14.38 -7.03 -19.16
CA SER A 25 13.37 -6.34 -19.93
C SER A 25 12.04 -6.74 -19.31
N LYS A 26 11.76 -6.18 -18.13
CA LYS A 26 10.46 -6.26 -17.50
C LYS A 26 9.53 -5.51 -18.42
N THR A 27 8.91 -6.24 -19.34
CA THR A 27 7.84 -5.73 -20.19
C THR A 27 6.82 -5.12 -19.24
N PRO A 28 6.42 -3.85 -19.42
CA PRO A 28 5.49 -3.22 -18.48
C PRO A 28 4.24 -4.10 -18.41
N LEU A 29 3.89 -4.54 -17.20
CA LEU A 29 2.74 -5.41 -16.98
C LEU A 29 1.50 -4.72 -17.54
N SER A 30 0.84 -5.35 -18.52
CA SER A 30 -0.45 -4.88 -19.03
C SER A 30 -1.42 -4.78 -17.87
N GLY A 31 -1.92 -3.58 -17.58
CA GLY A 31 -2.74 -3.29 -16.39
C GLY A 31 -2.03 -2.52 -15.27
N ALA A 32 -0.72 -2.27 -15.35
CA ALA A 32 0.02 -1.50 -14.36
C ALA A 32 -0.57 -0.09 -14.14
N ARG A 33 -1.05 0.58 -15.20
CA ARG A 33 -1.68 1.90 -15.09
C ARG A 33 -3.02 1.84 -14.35
N THR A 34 -3.83 0.83 -14.62
CA THR A 34 -5.11 0.62 -13.94
C THR A 34 -4.91 0.26 -12.48
N ALA A 35 -3.99 -0.65 -12.19
CA ALA A 35 -3.61 -1.00 -10.81
C ALA A 35 -3.07 0.23 -10.07
N LEU A 36 -2.20 1.03 -10.70
CA LEU A 36 -1.68 2.26 -10.12
C LEU A 36 -2.79 3.28 -9.83
N PHE A 37 -3.72 3.48 -10.77
CA PHE A 37 -4.84 4.39 -10.57
C PHE A 37 -5.77 3.92 -9.45
N LEU A 38 -6.09 2.62 -9.41
CA LEU A 38 -6.88 2.03 -8.33
C LEU A 38 -6.18 2.16 -6.98
N LEU A 39 -4.89 1.82 -6.92
CA LEU A 39 -4.08 1.96 -5.71
C LEU A 39 -4.02 3.42 -5.26
N LEU A 40 -3.85 4.35 -6.19
CA LEU A 40 -3.84 5.79 -5.91
C LEU A 40 -5.20 6.25 -5.36
N ALA A 41 -6.31 5.87 -6.00
CA ALA A 41 -7.65 6.26 -5.58
C ALA A 41 -7.99 5.70 -4.20
N ILE A 42 -7.68 4.42 -3.96
CA ILE A 42 -7.86 3.77 -2.65
C ILE A 42 -6.98 4.45 -1.60
N ASN A 43 -5.71 4.69 -1.90
CA ASN A 43 -4.79 5.33 -0.97
C ASN A 43 -5.21 6.78 -0.64
N LEU A 44 -5.69 7.52 -1.64
CA LEU A 44 -6.21 8.88 -1.46
C LEU A 44 -7.47 8.88 -0.58
N PHE A 45 -8.40 7.97 -0.81
CA PHE A 45 -9.60 7.85 0.02
C PHE A 45 -9.25 7.50 1.47
N ASN A 46 -8.33 6.54 1.68
CA ASN A 46 -7.84 6.17 3.01
C ASN A 46 -7.13 7.33 3.72
N TYR A 47 -6.45 8.20 2.96
CA TYR A 47 -5.84 9.41 3.51
C TYR A 47 -6.91 10.42 3.94
N ILE A 48 -7.89 10.68 3.08
CA ILE A 48 -9.00 11.60 3.38
C ILE A 48 -9.78 11.13 4.62
N ASP A 49 -10.13 9.84 4.70
CA ASP A 49 -10.88 9.27 5.82
C ASP A 49 -10.21 9.53 7.17
N ARG A 50 -8.88 9.37 7.25
CA ARG A 50 -8.09 9.73 8.45
C ARG A 50 -8.06 11.22 8.75
N GLN A 51 -7.99 12.07 7.72
CA GLN A 51 -7.90 13.51 7.87
C GLN A 51 -9.25 14.16 8.21
N ILE A 52 -10.37 13.56 7.78
CA ILE A 52 -11.73 14.03 8.08
C ILE A 52 -11.94 14.07 9.59
N LEU A 53 -11.51 13.04 10.32
CA LEU A 53 -11.69 12.99 11.76
C LEU A 53 -11.00 14.15 12.49
N ALA A 54 -9.75 14.47 12.11
CA ALA A 54 -9.02 15.60 12.69
C ALA A 54 -9.66 16.96 12.35
N ALA A 55 -10.27 17.07 11.16
CA ALA A 55 -11.00 18.27 10.76
C ALA A 55 -12.33 18.44 11.52
N LEU A 56 -13.02 17.32 11.82
CA LEU A 56 -14.33 17.33 12.49
C LEU A 56 -14.23 17.23 14.02
N GLU A 57 -13.12 16.78 14.59
CA GLU A 57 -12.88 16.71 16.04
C GLU A 57 -13.23 18.03 16.76
N PRO A 58 -12.80 19.23 16.32
CA PRO A 58 -13.17 20.48 16.99
C PRO A 58 -14.68 20.78 16.92
N ASP A 59 -15.33 20.48 15.80
CA ASP A 59 -16.78 20.69 15.63
C ASP A 59 -17.59 19.72 16.50
N ILE A 60 -17.20 18.45 16.54
CA ILE A 60 -17.78 17.43 17.43
C ILE A 60 -17.59 17.82 18.88
N ARG A 61 -16.40 18.33 19.25
CA ARG A 61 -16.12 18.83 20.61
C ARG A 61 -17.06 19.96 20.99
N GLY A 62 -17.21 20.96 20.11
CA GLY A 62 -18.06 22.14 20.36
C GLY A 62 -19.55 21.83 20.42
N THR A 63 -20.00 20.79 19.70
CA THR A 63 -21.42 20.43 19.61
C THR A 63 -21.85 19.44 20.70
N PHE A 64 -20.99 18.50 21.08
CA PHE A 64 -21.33 17.41 22.01
C PHE A 64 -20.77 17.56 23.43
N PHE A 65 -19.80 18.46 23.65
CA PHE A 65 -19.20 18.68 24.98
C PHE A 65 -19.22 20.16 25.38
N ALA A 66 -19.60 20.45 26.62
CA ALA A 66 -19.59 21.81 27.15
C ALA A 66 -18.15 22.35 27.29
N ALA A 67 -17.94 23.64 27.00
CA ALA A 67 -16.61 24.29 27.01
C ALA A 67 -15.84 24.22 28.35
N ASN A 68 -16.50 23.84 29.45
CA ASN A 68 -15.94 23.75 30.80
C ASN A 68 -15.68 22.31 31.29
N ASP A 69 -15.88 21.29 30.44
CA ASP A 69 -15.66 19.90 30.85
C ASP A 69 -14.18 19.53 30.69
N VAL A 70 -13.49 19.40 31.83
CA VAL A 70 -12.06 19.04 31.95
C VAL A 70 -11.77 17.68 31.28
N ASN A 71 -12.78 16.82 31.11
CA ASN A 71 -12.66 15.52 30.46
C ASN A 71 -13.04 15.53 28.97
N ALA A 72 -13.44 16.68 28.41
CA ALA A 72 -13.83 16.77 27.00
C ALA A 72 -12.65 16.50 26.07
N MET A 73 -11.45 16.98 26.42
CA MET A 73 -10.22 16.73 25.64
C MET A 73 -9.84 15.25 25.62
N THR A 74 -9.95 14.54 26.76
CA THR A 74 -9.62 13.11 26.85
C THR A 74 -10.65 12.25 26.12
N LYS A 75 -11.94 12.57 26.21
CA LYS A 75 -13.01 11.84 25.50
C LYS A 75 -12.99 12.05 23.98
N THR A 76 -12.63 13.26 23.53
CA THR A 76 -12.50 13.55 22.09
C THR A 76 -11.19 13.00 21.50
N GLY A 77 -10.13 12.87 22.30
CA GLY A 77 -8.92 12.13 21.88
C GLY A 77 -9.17 10.64 21.60
N LEU A 78 -10.09 10.01 22.34
CA LEU A 78 -10.48 8.61 22.12
C LEU A 78 -11.22 8.37 20.79
N LEU A 79 -11.68 9.43 20.12
CA LEU A 79 -12.35 9.32 18.81
C LEU A 79 -11.37 8.83 17.73
N GLY A 80 -10.11 9.28 17.80
CA GLY A 80 -9.02 8.78 16.97
C GLY A 80 -8.74 7.30 17.20
N ASP A 81 -8.68 6.88 18.46
CA ASP A 81 -8.43 5.48 18.84
C ASP A 81 -9.59 4.57 18.39
N ALA A 82 -10.84 4.97 18.63
CA ALA A 82 -12.02 4.24 18.17
C ALA A 82 -12.05 4.09 16.64
N PHE A 83 -11.65 5.14 15.91
CA PHE A 83 -11.51 5.09 14.46
C PHE A 83 -10.41 4.10 14.03
N PHE A 84 -9.25 4.11 14.67
CA PHE A 84 -8.17 3.15 14.38
C PHE A 84 -8.58 1.70 14.68
N VAL A 85 -9.27 1.46 15.80
CA VAL A 85 -9.79 0.13 16.16
C VAL A 85 -10.80 -0.35 15.12
N THR A 86 -11.71 0.53 14.67
CA THR A 86 -12.66 0.22 13.58
C THR A 86 -11.92 -0.16 12.30
N TYR A 87 -10.84 0.55 11.96
CA TYR A 87 -9.98 0.25 10.82
C TYR A 87 -9.28 -1.11 10.98
N MET A 88 -8.80 -1.41 12.18
CA MET A 88 -8.09 -2.65 12.50
C MET A 88 -8.98 -3.88 12.34
N VAL A 89 -10.26 -3.76 12.66
CA VAL A 89 -11.25 -4.84 12.47
C VAL A 89 -11.74 -4.91 11.02
N SER A 90 -11.92 -3.76 10.37
CA SER A 90 -12.39 -3.71 8.97
C SER A 90 -11.35 -4.25 7.99
N ALA A 91 -10.06 -4.03 8.25
CA ALA A 91 -8.96 -4.50 7.39
C ALA A 91 -8.95 -6.02 7.14
N PRO A 92 -9.01 -6.90 8.16
CA PRO A 92 -9.10 -8.35 7.94
C PRO A 92 -10.42 -8.75 7.28
N VAL A 93 -11.55 -8.09 7.59
CA VAL A 93 -12.84 -8.37 6.93
C VAL A 93 -12.77 -8.09 5.43
N LEU A 94 -12.26 -6.92 5.05
CA LEU A 94 -12.11 -6.52 3.65
C LEU A 94 -10.99 -7.29 2.94
N GLY A 95 -9.92 -7.67 3.64
CA GLY A 95 -8.86 -8.54 3.11
C GLY A 95 -9.39 -9.93 2.77
N LEU A 96 -10.16 -10.55 3.68
CA LEU A 96 -10.84 -11.81 3.42
C LEU A 96 -11.85 -11.71 2.26
N LEU A 97 -12.53 -10.56 2.13
CA LEU A 97 -13.47 -10.32 1.05
C LEU A 97 -12.76 -10.12 -0.30
N ALA A 98 -11.65 -9.39 -0.33
CA ALA A 98 -10.81 -9.18 -1.52
C ALA A 98 -10.19 -10.49 -2.02
N ASP A 99 -9.73 -11.36 -1.10
CA ASP A 99 -9.21 -12.68 -1.44
C ASP A 99 -10.29 -13.60 -2.04
N ARG A 100 -11.56 -13.43 -1.63
CA ARG A 100 -12.71 -14.16 -2.21
C ARG A 100 -13.12 -13.69 -3.60
N PHE A 101 -12.69 -12.52 -4.08
CA PHE A 101 -13.02 -12.00 -5.42
C PHE A 101 -12.05 -12.45 -6.54
N SER A 102 -11.20 -13.43 -6.28
CA SER A 102 -10.24 -13.94 -7.27
C SER A 102 -10.88 -15.01 -8.17
N ARG A 103 -11.05 -14.67 -9.46
CA ARG A 103 -11.19 -15.54 -10.67
C ARG A 103 -12.58 -15.94 -11.22
N TRP A 104 -13.66 -15.99 -10.45
CA TRP A 104 -14.94 -16.56 -10.95
C TRP A 104 -15.83 -15.65 -11.81
N ILE A 105 -15.72 -14.32 -11.70
CA ILE A 105 -16.63 -13.40 -12.41
C ILE A 105 -16.39 -13.34 -13.93
N ILE A 106 -15.22 -13.78 -14.42
CA ILE A 106 -14.88 -13.79 -15.85
C ILE A 106 -15.16 -15.18 -16.48
N ILE A 107 -15.05 -16.26 -15.72
CA ILE A 107 -15.35 -17.62 -16.22
C ILE A 107 -16.87 -17.83 -16.36
N GLY A 108 -17.69 -17.10 -15.59
CA GLY A 108 -19.15 -17.16 -15.65
C GLY A 108 -19.82 -16.42 -16.82
N SER A 109 -19.10 -15.65 -17.64
CA SER A 109 -19.67 -14.98 -18.84
C SER A 109 -19.48 -15.77 -20.13
N THR A 110 -18.97 -17.00 -20.04
CA THR A 110 -18.87 -17.94 -21.17
C THR A 110 -19.67 -19.21 -20.85
N VAL A 111 -21.00 -19.07 -20.81
CA VAL A 111 -21.99 -20.13 -21.08
C VAL A 111 -23.10 -19.49 -21.90
#